data_AF-A0A974P554-F1
#
_entry.id   AF-A0A974P554-F1
#
_cell.length_a   1.000
_cell.length_b   1.000
_cell.length_c   1.000
_cell.angle_alpha   90.00
_cell.angle_beta   90.00
_cell.angle_gamma   90.00
#
_symmetry.space_group_name_H-M   'P 1'
#
loop_
_entity.id
_entity.type
_entity.pdbx_description
1 polymer ?
#
loop_
_entity_poly.entity_id
_entity_poly.type
_entity_poly.pdbx_seq_one_letter_code
_entity_poly.pdbx_strand_id
1 'polypeptide(L)'
;MREADGVIVASPGYHGSISGVVKNALDTLEGLRDDARPYFTGRAVGCVVTAEGAQAAGTTLTTLRSIIHALRGWPTPFGAALNANSGSFDAEGACVDPKDAWQLATVGEQVLEFALLKAAR
;
A
#
# COMPACT_ATOMS: atom_id res chain seq x y z
N MET A 1 5.36 11.12 -7.94
CA MET A 1 4.84 11.48 -6.60
C MET A 1 4.18 12.86 -6.56
N ARG A 2 4.83 13.92 -7.06
CA ARG A 2 4.28 15.29 -7.06
C ARG A 2 2.89 15.38 -7.73
N GLU A 3 2.70 14.68 -8.83
CA GLU A 3 1.46 14.66 -9.63
C GLU A 3 0.45 13.58 -9.19
N ALA A 4 0.79 12.69 -8.26
CA ALA A 4 -0.12 11.61 -7.85
C ALA A 4 -1.15 12.12 -6.84
N ASP A 5 -2.41 11.70 -6.97
CA ASP A 5 -3.49 12.02 -6.01
C ASP A 5 -3.83 10.86 -5.06
N GLY A 6 -3.38 9.65 -5.42
CA GLY A 6 -3.40 8.45 -4.59
C GLY A 6 -2.19 7.57 -4.92
N VAL A 7 -1.81 6.68 -4.00
CA VAL A 7 -0.65 5.80 -4.15
C VAL A 7 -1.01 4.39 -3.69
N ILE A 8 -0.47 3.36 -4.34
CA ILE A 8 -0.46 1.99 -3.83
C ILE A 8 0.95 1.67 -3.38
N VAL A 9 1.11 1.17 -2.15
CA VAL A 9 2.39 0.65 -1.66
C VAL A 9 2.22 -0.84 -1.41
N ALA A 10 3.01 -1.63 -2.13
CA ALA A 10 3.04 -3.08 -2.02
C ALA A 10 4.38 -3.54 -1.44
N SER A 11 4.38 -4.45 -0.46
CA SER A 11 5.61 -5.03 0.07
C SER A 11 5.44 -6.49 0.48
N PRO A 12 6.41 -7.38 0.19
CA PRO A 12 6.51 -8.62 0.92
C PRO A 12 6.86 -8.34 2.39
N GLY A 13 6.46 -9.26 3.26
CA GLY A 13 6.77 -9.29 4.67
C GLY A 13 8.05 -10.07 4.94
N TYR A 14 9.01 -9.44 5.63
CA TYR A 14 10.23 -10.08 6.11
C TYR A 14 10.40 -9.82 7.60
N HIS A 15 10.55 -10.90 8.38
CA HIS A 15 10.74 -10.86 9.84
C HIS A 15 9.74 -9.93 10.57
N GLY A 16 8.47 -9.95 10.14
CA GLY A 16 7.39 -9.17 10.76
C GLY A 16 7.31 -7.69 10.34
N SER A 17 8.07 -7.29 9.31
CA SER A 17 8.09 -5.92 8.78
C SER A 17 8.04 -5.91 7.25
N ILE A 18 7.99 -4.73 6.65
CA ILE A 18 8.12 -4.56 5.20
C ILE A 18 9.54 -4.87 4.73
N SER A 19 9.70 -5.08 3.42
CA SER A 19 11.02 -5.28 2.84
C SER A 19 11.91 -4.05 2.96
N GLY A 20 13.22 -4.28 3.11
CA GLY A 20 14.21 -3.21 3.13
C GLY A 20 14.22 -2.39 1.84
N VAL A 21 13.90 -3.01 0.70
CA VAL A 21 13.79 -2.33 -0.60
C VAL A 21 12.64 -1.32 -0.58
N VAL A 22 11.45 -1.74 -0.15
CA VAL A 22 10.28 -0.83 -0.06
C VAL A 22 10.52 0.25 1.00
N LYS A 23 11.10 -0.11 2.15
CA LYS A 23 11.46 0.88 3.19
C LYS A 23 12.42 1.94 2.65
N ASN A 24 13.47 1.52 1.97
CA ASN A 24 14.46 2.43 1.38
C ASN A 24 13.83 3.34 0.32
N ALA A 25 12.96 2.80 -0.54
CA ALA A 25 12.21 3.59 -1.52
C ALA A 25 11.34 4.67 -0.83
N LEU A 26 10.64 4.31 0.24
CA LEU A 26 9.84 5.27 1.04
C LEU A 26 10.71 6.33 1.71
N ASP A 27 11.92 6.00 2.16
CA ASP A 27 12.85 6.95 2.78
C ASP A 27 13.31 8.04 1.81
N THR A 28 13.36 7.76 0.50
CA THR A 28 13.67 8.78 -0.51
C THR A 28 12.64 9.92 -0.58
N LEU A 29 11.44 9.73 -0.02
CA LEU A 29 10.42 10.77 0.07
C LEU A 29 10.84 11.94 0.98
N GLU A 30 11.91 11.80 1.76
CA GLU A 30 12.57 12.91 2.45
C GLU A 30 12.96 14.05 1.51
N GLY A 31 13.26 13.75 0.24
CA GLY A 31 13.48 14.78 -0.79
C GLY A 31 12.26 15.67 -1.09
N LEU A 32 11.07 15.31 -0.59
CA LEU A 32 9.83 16.09 -0.73
C LEU A 32 9.50 16.92 0.51
N ARG A 33 10.33 16.90 1.57
CA ARG A 33 9.98 17.50 2.87
C ARG A 33 9.64 18.99 2.80
N ASP A 34 10.28 19.72 1.88
CA ASP A 34 10.16 21.18 1.70
C ASP A 34 9.18 21.54 0.55
N ASP A 35 8.52 20.55 -0.07
CA ASP A 35 7.51 20.79 -1.09
C ASP A 35 6.25 21.42 -0.53
N ALA A 36 5.45 22.06 -1.39
CA ALA A 36 4.11 22.52 -1.02
C ALA A 36 3.19 21.37 -0.54
N ARG A 37 3.44 20.14 -0.99
CA ARG A 37 2.71 18.93 -0.57
C ARG A 37 3.69 17.82 -0.14
N PRO A 38 4.28 17.93 1.08
CA PRO A 38 5.35 17.03 1.52
C PRO A 38 4.90 15.57 1.62
N TYR A 39 5.83 14.64 1.35
CA TYR A 39 5.60 13.20 1.52
C TYR A 39 4.28 12.74 0.86
N PHE A 40 3.39 12.09 1.62
CA PHE A 40 2.04 11.69 1.20
C PHE A 40 0.92 12.64 1.66
N THR A 41 1.25 13.86 2.08
CA THR A 41 0.26 14.84 2.57
C THR A 41 -0.93 14.95 1.62
N GLY A 42 -2.13 14.72 2.17
CA GLY A 42 -3.41 14.87 1.46
C GLY A 42 -3.79 13.71 0.53
N ARG A 43 -3.01 12.62 0.47
CA ARG A 43 -3.24 11.49 -0.45
C ARG A 43 -3.67 10.23 0.29
N ALA A 44 -4.57 9.47 -0.32
CA ALA A 44 -4.84 8.10 0.09
C ALA A 44 -3.70 7.17 -0.33
N VAL A 45 -3.37 6.22 0.53
CA VAL A 45 -2.36 5.20 0.28
C VAL A 45 -2.93 3.81 0.51
N GLY A 46 -3.12 3.07 -0.57
CA GLY A 46 -3.54 1.68 -0.51
C GLY A 46 -2.37 0.79 -0.07
N CYS A 47 -2.61 -0.09 0.90
CA CYS A 47 -1.59 -1.00 1.42
C CYS A 47 -1.83 -2.41 0.88
N VAL A 48 -0.81 -3.00 0.25
CA VAL A 48 -0.81 -4.40 -0.18
C VAL A 48 0.40 -5.10 0.43
N VAL A 49 0.19 -6.24 1.07
CA VAL A 49 1.28 -7.04 1.61
C VAL A 49 1.17 -8.50 1.20
N THR A 50 2.31 -9.15 1.03
CA THR A 50 2.41 -10.60 0.86
C THR A 50 3.23 -11.19 2.00
N ALA A 51 2.82 -12.31 2.55
CA ALA A 51 3.61 -13.03 3.55
C ALA A 51 3.21 -14.51 3.64
N GLU A 52 4.07 -15.31 4.26
CA GLU A 52 3.74 -16.70 4.61
C GLU A 52 2.93 -16.72 5.92
N GLY A 53 1.62 -16.85 5.78
CA GLY A 53 0.68 -16.97 6.92
C GLY A 53 0.12 -15.63 7.43
N ALA A 54 -1.05 -15.73 8.07
CA ALA A 54 -1.86 -14.57 8.47
C ALA A 54 -1.19 -13.68 9.53
N GLN A 55 -0.40 -14.26 10.45
CA GLN A 55 0.30 -13.52 11.50
C GLN A 55 1.39 -12.60 10.90
N ALA A 56 2.20 -13.13 9.99
CA ALA A 56 3.23 -12.36 9.30
C ALA A 56 2.62 -11.28 8.39
N ALA A 57 1.51 -11.59 7.70
CA ALA A 57 0.81 -10.61 6.88
C ALA A 57 0.23 -9.47 7.73
N GLY A 58 -0.41 -9.79 8.86
CA GLY A 58 -1.01 -8.79 9.75
C GLY A 58 0.01 -7.84 10.39
N THR A 59 1.16 -8.36 10.82
CA THR A 59 2.25 -7.54 11.38
C THR A 59 2.90 -6.65 10.31
N THR A 60 3.13 -7.19 9.11
CA THR A 60 3.66 -6.42 7.96
C THR A 60 2.70 -5.30 7.57
N LEU A 61 1.40 -5.58 7.47
CA LEU A 61 0.39 -4.58 7.11
C LEU A 61 0.29 -3.48 8.17
N THR A 62 0.31 -3.85 9.45
CA THR A 62 0.34 -2.88 10.55
C THR A 62 1.55 -1.96 10.45
N THR A 63 2.73 -2.53 10.22
CA THR A 63 3.98 -1.77 10.07
C THR A 63 3.91 -0.81 8.88
N LEU A 64 3.43 -1.27 7.72
CA LEU A 64 3.28 -0.44 6.53
C LEU A 64 2.32 0.74 6.79
N ARG A 65 1.20 0.51 7.46
CA ARG A 65 0.26 1.58 7.83
C ARG A 65 0.89 2.60 8.77
N SER A 66 1.67 2.16 9.77
CA SER A 66 2.41 3.06 10.66
C SER A 66 3.40 3.93 9.90
N ILE A 67 4.12 3.37 8.93
CA ILE A 67 5.05 4.13 8.07
C ILE A 67 4.29 5.16 7.22
N ILE A 68 3.17 4.77 6.60
CA ILE A 68 2.34 5.68 5.80
C ILE A 68 1.82 6.85 6.64
N HIS A 69 1.37 6.58 7.86
CA HIS A 69 0.95 7.63 8.79
C HIS A 69 2.11 8.58 9.14
N ALA A 70 3.31 8.05 9.40
CA ALA A 70 4.50 8.87 9.65
C ALA A 70 4.87 9.76 8.44
N LEU A 71 4.62 9.27 7.23
CA LEU A 71 4.77 10.00 5.96
C LEU A 71 3.55 10.88 5.62
N ARG A 72 2.66 11.16 6.58
CA ARG A 72 1.48 12.04 6.48
C ARG A 72 0.42 11.57 5.46
N GLY A 73 0.46 10.29 5.09
CA GLY A 73 -0.51 9.67 4.20
C GLY A 73 -1.75 9.18 4.94
N TRP A 74 -2.82 8.96 4.17
CA TRP A 74 -4.06 8.36 4.64
C TRP A 74 -4.11 6.89 4.20
N PRO A 75 -3.72 5.91 5.04
CA PRO A 75 -3.88 4.52 4.65
C PRO A 75 -5.36 4.20 4.48
N THR A 76 -5.71 3.48 3.41
CA THR A 76 -7.10 3.06 3.20
C THR A 76 -7.58 2.13 4.33
N PRO A 77 -8.88 2.16 4.68
CA PRO A 77 -9.43 1.28 5.70
C PRO A 77 -9.13 -0.20 5.43
N PHE A 78 -9.36 -0.63 4.18
CA PHE A 78 -8.99 -1.97 3.75
C PHE A 78 -7.53 -2.00 3.29
N GLY A 79 -6.82 -3.06 3.67
CA GLY A 79 -5.45 -3.33 3.22
C GLY A 79 -5.37 -4.80 2.82
N ALA A 80 -4.85 -5.06 1.62
CA ALA A 80 -4.82 -6.40 1.06
C ALA A 80 -3.66 -7.19 1.69
N ALA A 81 -3.97 -8.40 2.18
CA ALA A 81 -3.01 -9.31 2.77
C ALA A 81 -3.09 -10.65 2.04
N LEU A 82 -2.18 -10.85 1.10
CA LEU A 82 -2.14 -12.04 0.25
C LEU A 82 -1.18 -13.07 0.86
N ASN A 83 -1.54 -14.34 0.74
CA ASN A 83 -0.64 -15.42 1.13
C ASN A 83 0.40 -15.59 0.00
N ALA A 84 1.70 -15.60 0.33
CA ALA A 84 2.74 -15.76 -0.68
C ALA A 84 2.66 -17.13 -1.40
N ASN A 85 2.01 -18.12 -0.79
CA ASN A 85 1.93 -19.50 -1.29
C ASN A 85 0.58 -19.87 -1.91
N SER A 86 -0.36 -18.93 -2.08
CA SER A 86 -1.71 -19.24 -2.59
C SER A 86 -1.81 -19.45 -4.10
N GLY A 87 -0.72 -19.25 -4.87
CA GLY A 87 -0.76 -19.37 -6.33
C GLY A 87 -1.72 -18.37 -6.97
N SER A 88 -1.88 -17.19 -6.36
CA SER A 88 -2.92 -16.21 -6.73
C SER A 88 -2.75 -15.59 -8.11
N PHE A 89 -1.59 -15.79 -8.75
CA PHE A 89 -1.26 -15.21 -10.04
C PHE A 89 -0.85 -16.30 -11.03
N ASP A 90 -1.32 -16.17 -12.28
CA ASP A 90 -0.89 -17.04 -13.38
C ASP A 90 0.49 -16.62 -13.94
N ALA A 91 0.95 -17.32 -14.98
CA ALA A 91 2.27 -17.08 -15.59
C ALA A 91 2.36 -15.71 -16.28
N GLU A 92 1.22 -15.16 -16.68
CA GLU A 92 1.05 -13.84 -17.30
C GLU A 92 0.93 -12.72 -16.25
N GLY A 93 0.84 -13.07 -14.97
CA GLY A 93 0.74 -12.15 -13.83
C GLY A 93 -0.68 -11.66 -13.55
N ALA A 94 -1.71 -12.26 -14.15
CA ALA A 94 -3.10 -11.96 -13.83
C ALA A 94 -3.48 -12.61 -12.49
N CYS A 95 -4.21 -11.87 -11.64
CA CYS A 95 -4.73 -12.42 -10.39
C CYS A 95 -5.90 -13.36 -10.69
N VAL A 96 -5.69 -14.66 -10.52
CA VAL A 96 -6.68 -15.71 -10.80
C VAL A 96 -7.44 -16.18 -9.57
N ASP A 97 -6.93 -15.89 -8.37
CA ASP A 97 -7.66 -16.16 -7.13
C ASP A 97 -8.74 -15.09 -6.89
N PRO A 98 -10.04 -15.47 -6.81
CA PRO A 98 -11.13 -14.49 -6.68
C PRO A 98 -11.10 -13.69 -5.38
N LYS A 99 -10.61 -14.29 -4.29
CA LYS A 99 -10.52 -13.61 -2.99
C LYS A 99 -9.43 -12.54 -3.05
N ASP A 100 -8.25 -12.86 -3.57
CA ASP A 100 -7.15 -11.90 -3.69
C ASP A 100 -7.46 -10.82 -4.73
N ALA A 101 -8.15 -11.16 -5.82
CA ALA A 101 -8.65 -10.18 -6.79
C ALA A 101 -9.62 -9.17 -6.12
N TRP A 102 -10.56 -9.64 -5.30
CA TRP A 102 -11.45 -8.78 -4.53
C TRP A 102 -10.69 -7.87 -3.54
N GLN A 103 -9.67 -8.42 -2.85
CA GLN A 103 -8.85 -7.63 -1.93
C GLN A 103 -8.15 -6.47 -2.67
N LEU A 104 -7.52 -6.77 -3.83
CA LEU A 104 -6.81 -5.79 -4.64
C LEU A 104 -7.76 -4.73 -5.20
N ALA A 105 -8.91 -5.15 -5.73
CA ALA A 105 -9.94 -4.24 -6.23
C ALA A 105 -10.43 -3.28 -5.14
N THR A 106 -10.73 -3.81 -3.94
CA THR A 106 -11.22 -3.00 -2.81
C THR A 106 -10.20 -1.93 -2.40
N VAL A 107 -8.90 -2.26 -2.37
CA VAL A 107 -7.85 -1.27 -2.08
C VAL A 107 -7.83 -0.18 -3.18
N GLY A 108 -7.86 -0.58 -4.45
CA GLY A 108 -7.84 0.35 -5.58
C GLY A 108 -9.05 1.30 -5.59
N GLU A 109 -10.24 0.75 -5.37
CA GLU A 109 -11.50 1.51 -5.26
C GLU A 109 -11.45 2.55 -4.14
N GLN A 110 -10.98 2.17 -2.94
CA GLN A 110 -10.89 3.11 -1.81
C GLN A 110 -9.87 4.24 -2.05
N VAL A 111 -8.75 3.95 -2.73
CA VAL A 111 -7.79 5.00 -3.10
C VAL A 111 -8.42 5.96 -4.12
N LEU A 112 -9.08 5.43 -5.15
CA LEU A 112 -9.71 6.23 -6.19
C LEU A 112 -10.84 7.10 -5.62
N GLU A 113 -11.73 6.52 -4.80
CA GLU A 113 -12.83 7.23 -4.15
C GLU A 113 -12.31 8.41 -3.33
N PHE A 114 -11.30 8.19 -2.50
CA PHE A 114 -10.71 9.26 -1.70
C PHE A 114 -10.08 10.36 -2.57
N ALA A 115 -9.36 9.99 -3.63
CA ALA A 115 -8.75 10.96 -4.54
C ALA A 115 -9.81 11.83 -5.22
N LEU A 116 -10.91 11.23 -5.70
CA LEU A 116 -12.04 11.95 -6.30
C LEU A 116 -12.72 12.87 -5.28
N LEU A 117 -12.94 12.41 -4.05
CA LEU A 117 -13.51 13.23 -2.96
C LEU A 117 -12.63 14.43 -2.60
N LYS A 118 -11.30 14.32 -2.74
CA LYS A 118 -10.37 15.44 -2.52
C LYS A 118 -10.35 16.42 -3.70
N ALA A 119 -10.44 15.92 -4.94
CA ALA A 119 -10.44 16.75 -6.14
C ALA A 119 -11.74 17.57 -6.30
N ALA A 120 -12.85 17.11 -5.72
CA ALA A 120 -14.13 17.80 -5.74
C ALA A 120 -14.24 18.97 -4.73
N ARG A 121 -13.18 19.27 -3.97
CA ARG A 121 -13.13 20.37 -2.99
C ARG A 121 -12.32 21.55 -3.51
#